data_AF-A0A961I8X3-F1
#
_entry.id   AF-A0A961I8X3-F1
#
_cell.length_a   1.000
_cell.length_b   1.000
_cell.length_c   1.000
_cell.angle_alpha   90.00
_cell.angle_beta   90.00
_cell.angle_gamma   90.00
#
_symmetry.space_group_name_H-M   'P 1'
#
loop_
_entity.id
_entity.type
_entity.pdbx_description
1 polymer ?
#
loop_
_entity_poly.entity_id
_entity_poly.type
_entity_poly.pdbx_seq_one_letter_code
_entity_poly.pdbx_strand_id
1 'polypeptide(L)'
;ILLLIGALAGWFALLAFMAAATIGILLLETVNYIEHYGLMRSYDEKRGRYDKVRPVHSWNSDHFLGRLFLFDLPRHSDHHANALRKYQVLRHFDESPRMPTGYPGMMILAFFPPLWFAVMERQLSALQNTGGIITEQNAIGPETGMRNVERMS
;
A
#
# COMPACT_ATOMS: atom_id res chain seq x y z
N ILE A 1 -18.12 8.88 21.68
CA ILE A 1 -17.36 10.00 21.05
C ILE A 1 -18.29 10.90 20.23
N LEU A 2 -18.98 10.40 19.20
CA LEU A 2 -19.88 11.23 18.38
C LEU A 2 -20.98 11.94 19.18
N LEU A 3 -21.65 11.23 20.09
CA LEU A 3 -22.66 11.82 20.98
C LEU A 3 -22.07 12.88 21.93
N LEU A 4 -20.82 12.69 22.38
CA LEU A 4 -20.10 13.67 23.21
C LEU A 4 -19.74 14.92 22.41
N ILE A 5 -19.29 14.76 21.16
CA ILE A 5 -18.98 15.89 20.26
C ILE A 5 -20.26 16.67 19.95
N GLY A 6 -21.34 15.98 19.59
CA GLY A 6 -22.63 16.61 19.32
C GLY A 6 -23.20 17.35 20.55
N ALA A 7 -23.09 16.74 21.74
CA ALA A 7 -23.59 17.33 22.98
C ALA A 7 -22.75 18.51 23.50
N LEU A 8 -21.42 18.47 23.36
CA LEU A 8 -20.52 19.47 23.92
C LEU A 8 -20.15 20.59 22.94
N ALA A 9 -20.05 20.29 21.65
CA ALA A 9 -19.59 21.21 20.61
C ALA A 9 -20.65 21.50 19.53
N GLY A 10 -21.81 20.86 19.61
CA GLY A 10 -22.94 21.09 18.71
C GLY A 10 -22.89 20.30 17.40
N TRP A 11 -23.98 20.38 16.64
CA TRP A 11 -24.18 19.60 15.42
C TRP A 11 -23.19 19.96 14.31
N PHE A 12 -22.79 21.23 14.20
CA PHE A 12 -21.80 21.66 13.21
C PHE A 12 -20.44 21.00 13.45
N ALA A 13 -19.98 20.97 14.70
CA ALA A 13 -18.73 20.29 15.07
C ALA A 13 -18.80 18.78 14.82
N LEU A 14 -19.96 18.16 15.09
CA LEU A 14 -20.19 16.75 14.76
C LEU A 14 -20.08 16.48 13.25
N LEU A 15 -20.72 17.29 12.40
CA LEU A 15 -20.63 17.12 10.95
C LEU A 15 -19.21 17.36 10.43
N ALA A 16 -18.52 18.39 10.93
CA ALA A 16 -17.13 18.64 10.56
C ALA A 16 -16.22 17.47 10.96
N PHE A 17 -16.42 16.90 12.15
CA PHE A 17 -15.70 15.71 12.60
C PHE A 17 -15.97 14.50 11.71
N MET A 18 -17.24 14.23 11.39
CA MET A 18 -17.62 13.14 10.51
C MET A 18 -16.99 13.29 9.13
N ALA A 19 -17.05 14.49 8.53
CA ALA A 19 -16.42 14.77 7.26
C ALA A 19 -14.90 14.53 7.31
N ALA A 20 -14.21 15.04 8.34
CA ALA A 20 -12.78 14.83 8.52
C ALA A 20 -12.42 13.33 8.69
N ALA A 21 -13.21 12.60 9.47
CA ALA A 21 -13.03 11.16 9.67
C ALA A 21 -13.21 10.38 8.37
N THR A 22 -14.26 10.68 7.59
CA THR A 22 -14.48 10.06 6.27
C THR A 22 -13.33 10.37 5.32
N ILE A 23 -12.86 11.61 5.24
CA ILE A 23 -11.70 11.98 4.43
C ILE A 23 -10.46 11.19 4.87
N GLY A 24 -10.23 11.05 6.18
CA GLY A 24 -9.11 10.28 6.72
C GLY A 24 -9.17 8.79 6.36
N ILE A 25 -10.36 8.18 6.45
CA ILE A 25 -10.59 6.77 6.07
C ILE A 25 -10.34 6.58 4.58
N LEU A 26 -10.95 7.43 3.73
CA LEU A 26 -10.79 7.33 2.27
C LEU A 26 -9.33 7.53 1.86
N LEU A 27 -8.61 8.46 2.50
CA LEU A 27 -7.19 8.67 2.25
C LEU A 27 -6.37 7.45 2.65
N LEU A 28 -6.62 6.85 3.82
CA LEU A 28 -5.93 5.66 4.29
C LEU A 28 -6.18 4.46 3.37
N GLU A 29 -7.42 4.22 2.97
CA GLU A 29 -7.78 3.15 2.03
C GLU A 29 -7.12 3.36 0.67
N THR A 30 -7.09 4.61 0.18
CA THR A 30 -6.43 4.96 -1.08
C THR A 30 -4.93 4.67 -1.02
N VAL A 31 -4.26 5.05 0.07
CA VAL A 31 -2.85 4.73 0.28
C VAL A 31 -2.64 3.22 0.30
N ASN A 32 -3.40 2.50 1.11
CA ASN A 32 -3.29 1.04 1.25
C ASN A 32 -3.49 0.33 -0.09
N TYR A 33 -4.49 0.77 -0.86
CA TYR A 33 -4.74 0.27 -2.20
C TYR A 33 -3.53 0.48 -3.13
N ILE A 34 -2.97 1.69 -3.16
CA ILE A 34 -1.82 2.02 -4.03
C ILE A 34 -0.56 1.24 -3.61
N GLU A 35 -0.29 1.15 -2.32
CA GLU A 35 0.89 0.45 -1.78
C GLU A 35 0.89 -1.04 -2.08
N HIS A 36 -0.29 -1.66 -2.16
CA HIS A 36 -0.41 -3.11 -2.27
C HIS A 36 -0.95 -3.60 -3.62
N TYR A 37 -1.22 -2.68 -4.55
CA TYR A 37 -1.82 -3.01 -5.84
C TYR A 37 -1.02 -4.07 -6.61
N GLY A 38 -1.71 -5.18 -6.93
CA GLY A 38 -1.19 -6.25 -7.80
C GLY A 38 -0.04 -7.09 -7.23
N LEU A 39 0.39 -6.85 -5.98
CA LEU A 39 1.45 -7.61 -5.31
C LEU A 39 0.85 -8.74 -4.46
N MET A 40 1.56 -9.87 -4.41
CA MET A 40 1.12 -11.09 -3.72
C MET A 40 2.23 -11.71 -2.87
N ARG A 41 1.83 -12.51 -1.86
CA ARG A 41 2.73 -13.41 -1.12
C ARG A 41 2.50 -14.86 -1.50
N SER A 42 3.58 -15.64 -1.53
CA SER A 42 3.53 -17.10 -1.61
C SER A 42 3.19 -17.75 -0.27
N TYR A 43 2.50 -18.87 -0.36
CA TYR A 43 2.35 -19.82 0.73
C TYR A 43 3.57 -20.75 0.77
N ASP A 44 4.22 -20.82 1.93
CA ASP A 44 5.32 -21.73 2.21
C ASP A 44 4.71 -23.09 2.63
N GLU A 45 4.62 -24.02 1.69
CA GLU A 45 4.10 -25.37 1.93
C GLU A 45 4.91 -26.14 2.99
N LYS A 46 6.22 -25.86 3.11
CA LYS A 46 7.08 -26.53 4.10
C LYS A 46 6.80 -26.05 5.51
N ARG A 47 6.38 -24.80 5.67
CA ARG A 47 6.07 -24.18 6.98
C ARG A 47 4.57 -24.08 7.28
N GLY A 48 3.71 -24.43 6.33
CA GLY A 48 2.26 -24.37 6.46
C GLY A 48 1.73 -22.97 6.74
N ARG A 49 2.37 -21.93 6.19
CA ARG A 49 1.97 -20.53 6.40
C ARG A 49 2.41 -19.67 5.22
N TYR A 50 1.77 -18.50 5.07
CA TYR A 50 2.24 -17.50 4.13
C TYR A 50 3.61 -16.92 4.51
N ASP A 51 4.38 -16.54 3.50
CA ASP A 51 5.63 -15.83 3.70
C ASP A 51 5.41 -14.55 4.52
N LYS A 52 6.40 -14.23 5.36
CA LYS A 52 6.37 -13.01 6.16
C LYS A 52 6.29 -11.80 5.23
N VAL A 53 5.60 -10.75 5.69
CA VAL A 53 5.55 -9.46 4.99
C VAL A 53 6.98 -8.90 4.91
N ARG A 54 7.41 -8.53 3.71
CA ARG A 54 8.74 -7.99 3.38
C ARG A 54 8.56 -6.70 2.57
N PRO A 55 9.56 -5.84 2.48
CA PRO A 55 9.49 -4.60 1.69
C PRO A 55 9.07 -4.80 0.23
N VAL A 56 9.36 -5.97 -0.35
CA VAL A 56 8.97 -6.33 -1.73
C VAL A 56 7.46 -6.53 -1.92
N HIS A 57 6.70 -6.60 -0.83
CA HIS A 57 5.25 -6.75 -0.82
C HIS A 57 4.50 -5.40 -0.78
N SER A 58 5.22 -4.29 -0.93
CA SER A 58 4.64 -2.95 -1.01
C SER A 58 5.38 -2.09 -2.03
N TRP A 59 4.64 -1.28 -2.80
CA TRP A 59 5.20 -0.20 -3.59
C TRP A 59 5.74 0.90 -2.67
N ASN A 60 6.96 1.36 -2.94
CA ASN A 60 7.66 2.35 -2.16
C ASN A 60 7.82 3.67 -2.95
N SER A 61 7.94 4.80 -2.25
CA SER A 61 8.10 6.11 -2.87
C SER A 61 9.11 6.97 -2.10
N ASP A 62 10.14 7.43 -2.79
CA ASP A 62 11.18 8.29 -2.21
C ASP A 62 10.79 9.78 -2.11
N HIS A 63 9.60 10.17 -2.58
CA HIS A 63 9.23 11.59 -2.65
C HIS A 63 8.91 12.23 -1.29
N PHE A 64 9.64 13.31 -0.98
CA PHE A 64 9.53 14.11 0.25
C PHE A 64 8.14 14.73 0.48
N LEU A 65 7.41 15.10 -0.59
CA LEU A 65 6.07 15.68 -0.50
C LEU A 65 5.02 14.67 0.01
N GLY A 66 5.14 13.39 -0.36
CA GLY A 66 4.30 12.32 0.19
C GLY A 66 4.54 12.09 1.68
N ARG A 67 5.79 12.20 2.13
CA ARG A 67 6.16 12.16 3.56
C ARG A 67 5.52 13.29 4.36
N LEU A 68 5.44 14.49 3.79
CA LEU A 68 4.89 15.66 4.47
C LEU A 68 3.35 15.63 4.57
N PHE A 69 2.67 15.19 3.51
CA PHE A 69 1.20 15.13 3.47
C PHE A 69 0.60 13.90 4.16
N LEU A 70 1.32 12.78 4.18
CA LEU A 70 0.85 11.53 4.80
C LEU A 70 1.51 11.25 6.15
N PHE A 71 2.06 12.26 6.82
CA PHE A 71 2.71 12.11 8.14
C PHE A 71 3.69 10.92 8.18
N ASP A 72 4.61 10.83 7.21
CA ASP A 72 5.61 9.76 7.13
C ASP A 72 5.04 8.31 7.02
N LEU A 73 3.83 8.12 6.46
CA LEU A 73 3.31 6.79 6.09
C LEU A 73 4.29 5.86 5.34
N PRO A 74 5.25 6.32 4.51
CA PRO A 74 6.25 5.44 3.88
C PRO A 74 7.10 4.65 4.89
N ARG A 75 7.10 5.03 6.18
CA ARG A 75 7.77 4.27 7.24
C ARG A 75 6.97 3.04 7.71
N HIS A 76 5.71 2.89 7.30
CA HIS A 76 4.85 1.77 7.69
C HIS A 76 5.34 0.43 7.12
N SER A 77 5.89 0.41 5.90
CA SER A 77 6.46 -0.82 5.29
C SER A 77 7.67 -1.37 6.06
N ASP A 78 8.56 -0.51 6.58
CA ASP A 78 9.66 -0.96 7.46
C ASP A 78 9.16 -1.26 8.87
N HIS A 79 8.11 -0.59 9.35
CA HIS A 79 7.49 -0.89 10.65
C HIS A 79 6.74 -2.24 10.65
N HIS A 80 6.16 -2.65 9.52
CA HIS A 80 5.60 -3.99 9.32
C HIS A 80 6.70 -5.05 9.15
N ALA A 81 7.84 -4.69 8.56
CA ALA A 81 8.99 -5.58 8.45
C ALA A 81 9.78 -5.71 9.78
N ASN A 82 9.82 -4.67 10.62
CA ASN A 82 10.56 -4.60 11.89
C ASN A 82 9.90 -3.64 12.89
N ALA A 83 8.86 -4.11 13.60
CA ALA A 83 8.04 -3.31 14.52
C ALA A 83 8.76 -2.64 15.72
N LEU A 84 10.06 -2.90 15.92
CA LEU A 84 10.84 -2.42 17.07
C LEU A 84 11.97 -1.43 16.69
N ARG A 85 12.13 -1.04 15.42
CA ARG A 85 13.20 -0.11 15.02
C ARG A 85 12.82 1.35 15.19
N LYS A 86 13.75 2.15 15.72
CA LYS A 86 13.61 3.61 15.84
C LYS A 86 13.58 4.28 14.47
N TYR A 87 12.64 5.20 14.31
CA TYR A 87 12.27 5.97 13.11
C TYR A 87 13.46 6.54 12.29
N GLN A 88 14.59 6.83 12.93
CA GLN A 88 15.72 7.54 12.33
C GLN A 88 16.69 6.66 11.53
N VAL A 89 16.48 5.33 11.49
CA VAL A 89 17.46 4.37 10.94
C VAL A 89 16.87 3.47 9.84
N LEU A 90 15.74 3.88 9.25
CA LEU A 90 15.12 3.15 8.15
C LEU A 90 16.06 3.14 6.94
N ARG A 91 16.42 1.93 6.49
CA ARG A 91 17.30 1.75 5.33
C ARG A 91 16.48 1.68 4.07
N HIS A 92 17.03 2.28 3.01
CA HIS A 92 16.60 2.07 1.64
C HIS A 92 16.87 0.62 1.27
N PHE A 93 15.85 -0.13 0.84
CA PHE A 93 16.04 -1.46 0.27
C PHE A 93 15.80 -1.33 -1.23
N ASP A 94 16.85 -1.50 -2.05
CA ASP A 94 16.78 -1.43 -3.51
C ASP A 94 15.88 -2.52 -4.14
N GLU A 95 15.39 -3.45 -3.32
CA GLU A 95 14.57 -4.60 -3.70
C GLU A 95 13.06 -4.28 -3.76
N SER A 96 12.57 -3.16 -3.20
CA SER A 96 11.13 -2.83 -3.22
C SER A 96 10.69 -2.18 -4.54
N PRO A 97 9.52 -2.58 -5.11
CA PRO A 97 8.91 -1.88 -6.23
C PRO A 97 8.79 -0.38 -5.98
N ARG A 98 9.11 0.47 -6.96
CA ARG A 98 9.01 1.93 -6.81
C ARG A 98 7.79 2.48 -7.53
N MET A 99 7.08 3.39 -6.87
CA MET A 99 5.98 4.13 -7.47
C MET A 99 6.50 5.05 -8.59
N PRO A 100 5.88 5.07 -9.78
CA PRO A 100 6.35 5.87 -10.91
C PRO A 100 6.40 7.39 -10.65
N THR A 101 5.47 7.91 -9.85
CA THR A 101 5.29 9.35 -9.62
C THR A 101 5.25 9.73 -8.13
N GLY A 102 5.47 8.77 -7.24
CA GLY A 102 5.26 8.91 -5.80
C GLY A 102 3.78 9.05 -5.38
N TYR A 103 3.53 9.14 -4.06
CA TYR A 103 2.16 9.16 -3.52
C TYR A 103 1.23 10.21 -4.14
N PRO A 104 1.60 11.50 -4.28
CA PRO A 104 0.67 12.49 -4.79
C PRO A 104 0.21 12.19 -6.22
N GLY A 105 1.14 11.76 -7.07
CA GLY A 105 0.83 11.40 -8.46
C GLY A 105 -0.01 10.12 -8.53
N MET A 106 0.35 9.11 -7.75
CA MET A 106 -0.39 7.84 -7.71
C MET A 106 -1.81 8.00 -7.13
N MET A 107 -2.00 8.87 -6.14
CA MET A 107 -3.32 9.20 -5.60
C MET A 107 -4.21 9.83 -6.65
N ILE A 108 -3.71 10.85 -7.37
CA ILE A 108 -4.46 11.48 -8.46
C ILE A 108 -4.79 10.44 -9.53
N LEU A 109 -3.81 9.62 -9.92
CA LEU A 109 -4.01 8.56 -10.90
C LEU A 109 -5.08 7.54 -10.49
N ALA A 110 -5.15 7.17 -9.21
CA ALA A 110 -6.13 6.21 -8.69
C ALA A 110 -7.59 6.70 -8.86
N PHE A 111 -7.82 8.01 -8.93
CA PHE A 111 -9.15 8.57 -9.25
C PHE A 111 -9.54 8.46 -10.74
N PHE A 112 -8.60 8.06 -11.62
CA PHE A 112 -8.85 7.89 -13.06
C PHE A 112 -8.54 6.44 -13.50
N PRO A 113 -9.48 5.49 -13.33
CA PRO A 113 -9.23 4.06 -13.49
C PRO A 113 -8.57 3.66 -14.82
N PRO A 114 -8.95 4.18 -16.00
CA PRO A 114 -8.31 3.78 -17.26
C PRO A 114 -6.81 4.11 -17.30
N LEU A 115 -6.43 5.26 -16.73
CA LEU A 115 -5.04 5.71 -16.69
C LEU A 115 -4.25 4.95 -15.60
N TRP A 116 -4.88 4.72 -14.45
CA TRP A 116 -4.34 3.88 -13.39
C TRP A 116 -3.94 2.50 -13.92
N PHE A 117 -4.86 1.77 -14.54
CA PHE A 117 -4.58 0.45 -15.09
C PHE A 117 -3.53 0.52 -16.19
N ALA A 118 -3.59 1.49 -17.10
CA ALA A 118 -2.59 1.64 -18.16
C ALA A 118 -1.15 1.83 -17.63
N VAL A 119 -0.99 2.50 -16.48
CA VAL A 119 0.32 2.68 -15.82
C VAL A 119 0.69 1.44 -15.01
N MET A 120 -0.20 0.96 -14.14
CA MET A 120 0.12 -0.11 -13.20
C MET A 120 0.31 -1.46 -13.86
N GLU A 121 -0.45 -1.78 -14.90
CA GLU A 121 -0.26 -3.04 -15.63
C GLU A 121 1.13 -3.10 -16.26
N ARG A 122 1.64 -1.98 -16.81
CA ARG A 122 3.01 -1.91 -17.34
C ARG A 122 4.07 -2.14 -16.26
N GLN A 123 3.85 -1.59 -15.07
CA GLN A 123 4.78 -1.76 -13.96
C GLN A 123 4.77 -3.19 -13.42
N LEU A 124 3.58 -3.79 -13.27
CA LEU A 124 3.44 -5.19 -12.88
C LEU A 124 4.12 -6.12 -13.90
N SER A 125 3.96 -5.86 -15.20
CA SER A 125 4.63 -6.62 -16.26
C SER A 125 6.15 -6.50 -16.19
N ALA A 126 6.69 -5.31 -15.88
CA ALA A 126 8.13 -5.12 -15.69
C ALA A 126 8.67 -5.92 -14.48
N LEU A 127 7.87 -6.04 -13.42
CA LEU A 127 8.22 -6.81 -12.22
C LEU A 127 8.14 -8.33 -12.42
N GLN A 128 7.47 -8.83 -13.47
CA GLN A 128 7.29 -10.27 -13.67
C GLN A 128 8.60 -11.05 -13.74
N ASN A 129 9.65 -10.42 -14.27
CA ASN A 129 10.98 -11.01 -14.44
C ASN A 129 11.90 -10.79 -13.23
N THR A 130 11.42 -10.10 -12.19
CA THR A 130 12.22 -9.78 -11.00
C THR A 130 12.12 -10.92 -9.99
N GLY A 131 13.22 -11.66 -9.82
CA GLY A 131 13.29 -12.78 -8.88
C GLY A 131 12.92 -12.37 -7.45
N GLY A 132 11.92 -13.03 -6.87
CA GLY A 132 11.47 -12.80 -5.51
C GLY A 132 10.22 -11.93 -5.34
N ILE A 133 9.68 -11.37 -6.43
CA ILE A 133 8.41 -10.61 -6.44
C ILE A 133 7.33 -11.45 -7.13
N ILE A 134 6.19 -11.60 -6.46
CA ILE A 134 5.02 -12.27 -7.02
C ILE A 134 3.96 -11.20 -7.29
N THR A 135 3.52 -11.14 -8.54
CA THR A 135 2.44 -10.27 -8.98
C THR A 135 1.21 -11.09 -9.34
N GLU A 136 0.05 -10.44 -9.40
CA GLU A 136 -1.18 -11.06 -9.87
C GLU A 136 -1.05 -11.68 -11.27
N GLN A 137 -0.33 -11.00 -12.17
CA GLN A 137 -0.09 -11.49 -13.52
C GLN A 137 0.73 -12.81 -13.53
N ASN A 138 1.68 -12.95 -12.61
CA ASN A 138 2.51 -14.16 -12.47
C ASN A 138 1.80 -15.29 -11.73
N ALA A 139 0.89 -14.98 -10.82
CA ALA A 139 0.14 -15.97 -10.05
C ALA A 139 -0.91 -16.71 -10.89
N ILE A 140 -1.41 -16.09 -11.96
CA ILE A 140 -2.48 -16.61 -12.83
C ILE A 140 -1.91 -17.27 -14.12
N GLY A 141 -0.58 -17.26 -14.30
CA GLY A 141 0.08 -17.79 -15.50
C GLY A 141 -0.21 -19.27 -15.80
N PRO A 142 -0.20 -19.69 -17.08
CA PRO A 142 -0.64 -21.01 -17.55
C PRO A 142 0.20 -22.18 -17.00
N GLU A 143 1.40 -21.92 -16.49
CA GLU A 143 2.29 -22.95 -15.93
C GLU A 143 2.03 -23.21 -14.43
N THR A 144 1.19 -22.41 -13.80
CA THR A 144 1.05 -22.35 -12.35
C THR A 144 -0.42 -22.24 -11.99
N GLY A 145 -1.16 -23.35 -12.10
CA GLY A 145 -2.51 -23.44 -11.53
C GLY A 145 -2.49 -22.88 -10.11
N MET A 146 -3.34 -21.89 -9.83
CA MET A 146 -3.37 -21.04 -8.63
C MET A 146 -2.37 -21.48 -7.57
N ARG A 147 -1.14 -20.94 -7.61
CA ARG A 147 -0.22 -21.10 -6.48
C ARG A 147 -0.98 -20.58 -5.26
N ASN A 148 -0.89 -21.26 -4.13
CA ASN A 148 -1.42 -20.76 -2.87
C ASN A 148 -0.78 -19.37 -2.60
N VAL A 149 -1.46 -18.31 -2.98
CA VAL A 149 -0.99 -16.92 -2.91
C VAL A 149 -2.09 -16.04 -2.35
N GLU A 150 -1.69 -14.96 -1.69
CA GLU A 150 -2.61 -14.02 -1.08
C GLU A 150 -2.28 -12.60 -1.52
N ARG A 151 -3.30 -11.81 -1.84
CA ARG A 151 -3.16 -10.37 -2.11
C ARG A 151 -2.73 -9.65 -0.84
N MET A 152 -2.02 -8.54 -1.03
CA MET A 152 -1.63 -7.67 0.08
C MET A 152 -2.69 -6.65 0.48
N SER A 153 -3.70 -6.41 -0.37
CA SER A 153 -4.80 -5.45 -0.19
C SER A 153 -6.01 -6.04 0.49
#